data_AF-A0A2P7BNL9-F1
#
_entry.id   AF-A0A2P7BNL9-F1
#
_cell.length_a   1.000
_cell.length_b   1.000
_cell.length_c   1.000
_cell.angle_alpha   90.00
_cell.angle_beta   90.00
_cell.angle_gamma   90.00
#
_symmetry.space_group_name_H-M   'P 1'
#
loop_
_entity.id
_entity.type
_entity.pdbx_description
1 polymer ?
#
loop_
_entity_poly.entity_id
_entity_poly.type
_entity_poly.pdbx_seq_one_letter_code
_entity_poly.pdbx_strand_id
1 'polypeptide(L)' 'MRIRELHEIRYEEETGNLKLSGLNPFKEAKSVNITIDNSEEFLNAIKTALADTEGKTIKIGKAR' A
#
# COMPACT_ATOMS: atom_id res chain seq x y z
N MET A 1 10.95 -1.91 -11.27
CA MET A 1 9.66 -1.21 -11.52
C MET A 1 9.80 0.20 -10.94
N ARG A 2 9.59 1.26 -11.72
CA ARG A 2 9.52 2.63 -11.17
C ARG A 2 8.07 2.86 -10.74
N ILE A 3 7.82 3.54 -9.62
CA ILE A 3 6.45 3.82 -9.12
C ILE A 3 5.56 4.51 -10.18
N ARG A 4 6.15 5.20 -11.16
CA ARG A 4 5.42 5.86 -12.28
C ARG A 4 4.59 4.91 -13.16
N GLU A 5 4.84 3.59 -13.10
CA GLU A 5 4.10 2.58 -13.89
C GLU A 5 3.03 1.86 -13.06
N LEU A 6 2.79 2.30 -11.81
CA LEU A 6 1.75 1.77 -10.95
C LEU A 6 0.39 2.33 -11.39
N HIS A 7 -0.53 1.43 -11.72
CA HIS A 7 -1.87 1.80 -12.21
C HIS A 7 -2.95 1.60 -11.15
N GLU A 8 -2.81 0.58 -10.30
CA GLU A 8 -3.81 0.27 -9.28
C GLU A 8 -3.13 -0.10 -7.95
N ILE A 9 -3.70 0.44 -6.88
CA ILE A 9 -3.47 0.00 -5.50
C ILE A 9 -4.84 -0.42 -4.97
N ARG A 10 -4.98 -1.69 -4.57
CA ARG A 10 -6.22 -2.21 -3.98
C ARG A 10 -5.91 -2.93 -2.69
N TYR A 11 -6.62 -2.56 -1.63
CA TYR A 11 -6.60 -3.28 -0.37
C TYR A 11 -7.80 -4.23 -0.31
N GLU A 12 -7.56 -5.49 0.03
CA GLU A 12 -8.58 -6.53 0.21
C GLU A 12 -8.81 -6.74 1.71
N GLU A 13 -9.93 -6.24 2.23
CA GLU A 13 -10.22 -6.26 3.67
C GLU A 13 -10.36 -7.67 4.23
N GLU A 14 -10.95 -8.59 3.46
CA GLU A 14 -11.17 -9.98 3.89
C GLU A 14 -9.87 -10.74 4.11
N THR A 15 -8.83 -10.43 3.33
CA THR A 15 -7.57 -11.18 3.33
C THR A 15 -6.40 -10.39 3.92
N GLY A 16 -6.58 -9.11 4.22
CA GLY A 16 -5.51 -8.24 4.69
C GLY A 16 -4.40 -8.03 3.64
N ASN A 17 -4.70 -8.24 2.36
CA ASN A 17 -3.72 -8.16 1.29
C ASN A 17 -3.79 -6.81 0.56
N LEU A 18 -2.62 -6.27 0.25
CA LEU A 18 -2.45 -5.13 -0.63
C LEU A 18 -1.98 -5.60 -2.00
N LYS A 19 -2.81 -5.39 -3.02
CA LYS A 19 -2.47 -5.66 -4.41
C LYS A 19 -1.98 -4.38 -5.08
N LEU A 20 -0.80 -4.46 -5.68
CA LEU A 20 -0.21 -3.42 -6.52
C LEU A 20 -0.14 -3.92 -7.95
N SER A 21 -0.82 -3.25 -8.88
CA SER A 21 -0.82 -3.61 -10.30
C SER A 21 -0.26 -2.48 -11.14
N GLY A 22 0.55 -2.83 -12.14
CA GLY A 22 1.18 -1.86 -13.02
C GLY A 22 1.88 -2.51 -14.21
N LEU A 23 2.72 -1.74 -14.89
CA LEU A 23 3.60 -2.25 -15.93
C LEU A 23 4.98 -2.56 -15.37
N ASN A 24 5.60 -3.62 -15.89
CA ASN A 24 7.01 -3.88 -15.69
C ASN A 24 7.86 -3.08 -16.71
N PRO A 25 9.20 -3.10 -16.61
CA PRO A 25 10.08 -2.40 -17.56
C PRO A 25 9.92 -2.82 -19.03
N PHE A 26 9.26 -3.94 -19.30
CA PHE A 26 8.96 -4.46 -20.64
C PHE A 26 7.55 -4.11 -21.12
N LYS A 27 6.84 -3.23 -20.40
CA LYS A 27 5.46 -2.80 -20.66
C LYS A 27 4.43 -3.92 -20.55
N GLU A 28 4.72 -4.97 -19.79
CA GLU A 28 3.77 -6.03 -19.51
C GLU A 28 3.03 -5.77 -18.20
N ALA A 29 1.74 -6.08 -18.16
CA ALA A 29 0.95 -6.01 -16.94
C ALA A 29 1.46 -7.02 -15.91
N LYS A 30 1.81 -6.54 -14.73
CA LYS A 30 2.18 -7.35 -13.57
C LYS A 30 1.44 -6.87 -12.33
N SER A 31 1.16 -7.81 -11.44
CA SER A 31 0.62 -7.53 -10.12
C SER A 31 1.48 -8.23 -9.06
N VAL A 32 1.61 -7.57 -7.91
CA VAL A 32 2.17 -8.17 -6.70
C VAL A 32 1.13 -8.08 -5.59
N ASN A 33 1.01 -9.15 -4.82
CA ASN A 33 0.20 -9.20 -3.60
C ASN A 33 1.15 -9.13 -2.40
N ILE A 34 0.87 -8.22 -1.48
CA ILE A 34 1.63 -8.02 -0.25
C ILE A 34 0.69 -8.33 0.90
N THR A 35 1.01 -9.36 1.68
CA THR A 35 0.27 -9.68 2.90
C THR A 35 0.69 -8.74 4.02
N ILE A 36 -0.30 -8.16 4.71
CA ILE A 36 -0.05 -7.26 5.84
C ILE A 36 -0.30 -8.02 7.14
N ASP A 37 0.77 -8.18 7.93
CA ASP A 37 0.73 -8.94 9.19
C ASP A 37 -0.24 -8.34 10.22
N ASN A 38 -0.30 -7.01 10.31
CA ASN A 38 -1.24 -6.26 11.16
C ASN A 38 -2.09 -5.30 10.31
N SER A 39 -3.16 -5.85 9.74
CA SER A 39 -4.11 -5.12 8.88
C SER A 39 -4.75 -3.93 9.57
N GLU A 40 -5.06 -4.04 10.86
CA GLU A 40 -5.69 -2.98 11.63
C GLU A 40 -4.77 -1.77 11.81
N GLU A 41 -3.50 -2.00 12.17
CA GLU A 41 -2.50 -0.94 12.30
C GLU A 41 -2.27 -0.21 10.97
N PHE A 42 -2.20 -0.97 9.87
CA PHE A 42 -2.08 -0.41 8.53
C PHE A 42 -3.29 0.46 8.15
N LEU A 43 -4.51 -0.03 8.34
CA LEU A 43 -5.72 0.71 8.03
C LEU A 43 -5.86 1.98 8.88
N ASN A 44 -5.52 1.89 10.17
CA ASN A 44 -5.53 3.06 11.06
C ASN A 44 -4.52 4.11 10.60
N ALA A 45 -3.32 3.70 10.19
CA ALA A 45 -2.35 4.63 9.63
C ALA A 45 -2.88 5.32 8.35
N ILE A 46 -3.51 4.58 7.43
CA ILE A 46 -4.11 5.20 6.23
C ILE A 46 -5.20 6.20 6.62
N LYS A 47 -6.09 5.84 7.55
CA LYS A 47 -7.14 6.74 8.05
C LYS A 47 -6.55 8.00 8.67
N THR A 48 -5.52 7.87 9.50
CA THR A 48 -4.83 9.02 10.11
C THR A 48 -4.16 9.88 9.04
N ALA A 49 -3.52 9.30 8.02
CA ALA A 49 -2.88 10.04 6.93
C ALA A 49 -3.90 10.85 6.12
N LEU A 50 -5.07 10.28 5.85
CA LEU A 50 -6.14 10.95 5.10
C LEU A 50 -6.85 12.03 5.93
N ALA A 51 -6.87 11.88 7.25
CA ALA A 51 -7.39 12.90 8.17
C ALA A 51 -6.40 14.04 8.43
N ASP A 52 -5.10 13.80 8.25
CA ASP A 52 -4.05 14.80 8.46
C ASP A 52 -3.89 15.71 7.25
N THR A 53 -4.22 16.98 7.41
CA THR A 53 -4.11 18.01 6.37
C THR A 53 -2.67 18.39 6.03
N GLU A 54 -1.69 18.01 6.86
CA GLU A 54 -0.29 18.41 6.73
C GLU A 54 0.62 17.31 6.14
N GLY A 55 0.06 16.13 5.82
CA GLY A 55 0.79 15.05 5.13
C GLY A 55 1.97 14.48 5.92
N LYS A 56 1.84 14.38 7.26
CA LYS A 56 2.93 13.87 8.11
C LYS A 56 3.25 12.41 7.79
N THR A 57 4.52 12.07 7.92
CA THR A 57 4.98 10.68 7.81
C THR A 57 4.43 9.87 8.98
N ILE A 58 3.60 8.87 8.69
CA ILE A 58 3.09 7.93 9.69
C ILE A 58 4.02 6.73 9.76
N LYS A 59 4.64 6.52 10.92
CA LYS A 59 5.46 5.35 11.18
C LYS A 59 4.55 4.18 11.51
N ILE A 60 4.58 3.15 10.67
CA ILE A 60 3.87 1.89 10.89
C ILE A 60 4.91 0.84 11.28
N GLY A 61 4.65 0.09 12.36
CA GLY A 61 5.58 -0.90 12.91
C GLY A 61 6.48 -0.37 14.03
N LYS A 62 7.02 -1.29 14.83
CA LYS A 62 7.98 -0.95 15.91
C LYS A 62 9.26 -0.39 15.29
N ALA A 63 9.56 0.87 15.58
CA ALA A 63 10.93 1.36 15.53
C ALA A 63 11.75 0.51 16.52
N ARG A 64 12.54 -0.43 16.00
CA ARG A 64 13.61 -1.05 16.78
C ARG A 64 14.84 -0.14 16.74
#